data_AF-A0A9X1N8R8-F1
#
_entry.id   AF-A0A9X1N8R8-F1
#
_cell.length_a   1.000
_cell.length_b   1.000
_cell.length_c   1.000
_cell.angle_alpha   90.00
_cell.angle_beta   90.00
_cell.angle_gamma   90.00
#
_symmetry.space_group_name_H-M   'P 1'
#
loop_
_entity.id
_entity.type
_entity.pdbx_description
1 polymer ?
#
loop_
_entity_poly.entity_id
_entity_poly.type
_entity_poly.pdbx_seq_one_letter_code
_entity_poly.pdbx_strand_id
1 'polypeptide(L)'
;MNRHIRAAVMLGLAALLGSLAVALGPISPAQASPLASTPLITQNLQGASSGGDTKWTTSVLGHARAAEIVLLQEAGPTPPGKLVANIPMPHLPQIGRAGFVQHHAWRPARERFEVYFLQTDPNGGSYVGNRNNLAIVTQRAADEVAAVPNPTGARPSLGVRFGDDWFFTQHSRAGDDNNARADAENALAAIDQFVNQVPGRRWTVAGDFNIEPNRFNRPPNTQVYSSGEATHINGRELDYAVSSAVIPNHPVRRLNGASPDHFPVAIGALRASAEYQDLFDEPRVLENVQSGGVISTRDRSDKNGTAAVTARRENHATQEWFLEENSSGLVRLHNRTGNCLRISQFEGGHFGTVLDPCTRDVFQQWHLDSVASDQYRLRNYVTGLCLGVGDHRETRLDDFHLGSCNGGLGEEWLLAPPLKHDLEPGISPADLAVSWPSGGLENLFTGQVLNQSDNKAGPHVGIGHRDPRDSTEQQSWRFDWLGNDQVRVRSAEQETCLQQQFQGLVDLAPCGDANDERWQVRMVGEDMLQLASVDMVDGDYACLSATPDERLPDTGFVAHSPCQGNDPTQTWFLSPTVSADERNDQAPSVPTRPSGPAAPATPEMPAGPAEPEAPAGPQEERL
;
A
#
# COMPACT_ATOMS: atom_id res chain seq x y z
N MET A 1 41.76 11.25 -72.20
CA MET A 1 40.97 10.62 -71.10
C MET A 1 40.53 11.70 -70.14
N ASN A 2 39.53 12.48 -70.53
CA ASN A 2 38.98 13.61 -69.76
C ASN A 2 37.67 13.94 -70.44
N ARG A 3 36.55 13.35 -70.00
CA ARG A 3 35.15 13.74 -70.37
C ARG A 3 34.04 12.80 -69.83
N HIS A 4 34.16 12.19 -68.64
CA HIS A 4 33.02 11.42 -68.10
C HIS A 4 32.70 11.63 -66.61
N ILE A 5 33.31 12.61 -65.92
CA ILE A 5 33.03 12.85 -64.49
C ILE A 5 32.61 14.31 -64.27
N ARG A 6 31.56 14.80 -64.94
CA ARG A 6 30.92 16.09 -64.57
C ARG A 6 29.40 16.17 -64.77
N ALA A 7 28.72 15.12 -65.23
CA ALA A 7 27.28 15.18 -65.51
C ALA A 7 26.37 14.51 -64.46
N ALA A 8 26.91 13.81 -63.46
CA ALA A 8 26.10 13.07 -62.48
C ALA A 8 25.88 13.78 -61.13
N VAL A 9 26.42 14.98 -60.92
CA VAL A 9 26.39 15.67 -59.61
C VAL A 9 25.37 16.82 -59.56
N MET A 10 24.74 17.20 -60.68
CA MET A 10 23.88 18.40 -60.76
C MET A 10 22.38 18.11 -60.99
N LEU A 11 21.92 16.88 -60.75
CA LEU A 11 20.49 16.51 -60.81
C LEU A 11 19.97 15.82 -59.53
N GLY A 12 20.81 15.70 -58.49
CA GLY A 12 20.46 15.14 -57.19
C GLY A 12 20.33 16.16 -56.05
N LEU A 13 20.39 17.47 -56.34
CA LEU A 13 20.35 18.53 -55.32
C LEU A 13 19.10 19.45 -55.40
N ALA A 14 18.20 19.20 -56.34
CA ALA A 14 16.95 19.97 -56.49
C ALA A 14 15.70 19.20 -56.03
N ALA A 15 15.82 17.92 -55.65
CA ALA A 15 14.71 17.09 -55.14
C ALA A 15 14.83 16.75 -53.63
N LEU A 16 15.79 17.37 -52.92
CA LEU A 16 16.05 17.13 -51.49
C LEU A 16 15.95 18.41 -50.63
N LEU A 17 15.26 19.43 -51.14
CA LEU A 17 14.94 20.68 -50.43
C LEU A 17 13.43 20.94 -50.31
N GLY A 18 12.59 19.97 -50.68
CA GLY A 18 11.13 20.14 -50.74
C GLY A 18 10.31 19.44 -49.66
N SER A 19 10.92 18.75 -48.68
CA SER A 19 10.14 17.91 -47.76
C SER A 19 10.80 17.70 -46.40
N LEU A 20 11.08 18.78 -45.65
CA LEU A 20 11.16 18.67 -44.18
C LEU A 20 10.97 20.03 -43.50
N ALA A 21 9.90 20.74 -43.87
CA ALA A 21 9.28 21.69 -42.94
C ALA A 21 8.13 20.94 -42.27
N VAL A 22 8.46 20.02 -41.36
CA VAL A 22 7.50 19.63 -40.32
C VAL A 22 7.35 20.89 -39.50
N ALA A 23 6.25 21.60 -39.70
CA ALA A 23 5.84 22.66 -38.80
C ALA A 23 5.75 22.03 -37.41
N LEU A 24 6.78 22.27 -36.59
CA LEU A 24 6.68 22.19 -35.15
C LEU A 24 5.73 23.31 -34.74
N GLY A 25 4.43 23.11 -34.99
CA GLY A 25 3.41 23.85 -34.28
C GLY A 25 3.63 23.62 -32.78
N PRO A 26 3.24 24.58 -31.91
CA PRO A 26 3.22 24.31 -30.48
C PRO A 26 2.46 23.00 -30.29
N ILE A 27 3.13 22.01 -29.70
CA ILE A 27 2.46 20.81 -29.22
C ILE A 27 1.48 21.35 -28.18
N SER A 28 0.21 21.54 -28.57
CA SER A 28 -0.83 21.89 -27.62
C SER A 28 -0.77 20.81 -26.54
N PRO A 29 -0.65 21.19 -25.25
CA PRO A 29 -0.75 20.20 -24.19
C PRO A 29 -2.03 19.42 -24.44
N ALA A 30 -1.95 18.09 -24.42
CA ALA A 30 -3.13 17.25 -24.56
C ALA A 30 -4.14 17.75 -23.53
N GLN A 31 -5.26 18.34 -23.95
CA GLN A 31 -6.23 18.86 -22.99
C GLN A 31 -6.90 17.66 -22.30
N ALA A 32 -7.11 17.71 -20.99
CA ALA A 32 -8.03 16.74 -20.40
C ALA A 32 -9.38 17.12 -20.96
N SER A 33 -10.17 16.12 -21.26
CA SER A 33 -11.53 16.40 -21.65
C SER A 33 -12.32 16.78 -20.37
N PRO A 34 -13.51 17.39 -20.49
CA PRO A 34 -14.38 17.69 -19.35
C PRO A 34 -14.60 16.47 -18.43
N LEU A 35 -15.08 16.66 -17.19
CA LEU A 35 -15.40 15.53 -16.28
C LEU A 35 -16.20 14.40 -16.97
N ALA A 36 -17.09 14.73 -17.90
CA ALA A 36 -17.87 13.77 -18.70
C ALA A 36 -17.02 12.70 -19.45
N SER A 37 -15.74 12.95 -19.60
CA SER A 37 -14.77 12.20 -20.41
C SER A 37 -13.44 11.99 -19.68
N THR A 38 -13.32 12.44 -18.43
CA THR A 38 -12.13 12.27 -17.59
C THR A 38 -12.51 11.34 -16.45
N PRO A 39 -12.18 10.04 -16.55
CA PRO A 39 -12.46 9.11 -15.47
C PRO A 39 -11.62 9.50 -14.26
N LEU A 40 -12.28 9.51 -13.11
CA LEU A 40 -11.76 10.00 -11.84
C LEU A 40 -11.93 8.91 -10.78
N ILE A 41 -10.95 8.72 -9.93
CA ILE A 41 -11.11 7.93 -8.70
C ILE A 41 -10.73 8.80 -7.51
N THR A 42 -11.48 8.70 -6.42
CA THR A 42 -11.09 9.27 -5.13
C THR A 42 -10.96 8.19 -4.08
N GLN A 43 -9.98 8.34 -3.17
CA GLN A 43 -9.75 7.39 -2.08
C GLN A 43 -9.09 8.10 -0.89
N ASN A 44 -9.67 7.96 0.29
CA ASN A 44 -8.97 8.18 1.55
C ASN A 44 -8.11 6.93 1.84
N LEU A 45 -6.78 7.09 1.94
CA LEU A 45 -5.86 5.97 2.12
C LEU A 45 -5.71 5.53 3.59
N GLN A 46 -6.23 6.26 4.57
CA GLN A 46 -5.88 6.07 6.00
C GLN A 46 -4.37 6.03 6.24
N GLY A 47 -3.62 6.85 5.50
CA GLY A 47 -2.17 6.80 5.45
C GLY A 47 -1.70 5.80 4.44
N ALA A 48 -1.04 6.30 3.40
CA ALA A 48 -0.07 5.47 2.72
C ALA A 48 1.05 5.17 3.72
N SER A 49 1.36 3.90 3.90
CA SER A 49 2.69 3.47 4.32
C SER A 49 3.75 4.12 3.42
N SER A 50 5.00 4.17 3.88
CA SER A 50 6.09 4.85 3.22
C SER A 50 7.04 3.87 2.50
N GLY A 51 7.65 4.23 1.36
CA GLY A 51 8.51 3.32 0.57
C GLY A 51 7.94 2.87 -0.80
N GLY A 52 8.66 1.96 -1.47
CA GLY A 52 8.32 1.37 -2.78
C GLY A 52 7.21 0.30 -2.73
N ASP A 53 7.02 -0.37 -1.59
CA ASP A 53 5.95 -1.35 -1.35
C ASP A 53 4.87 -0.80 -0.40
N THR A 54 4.02 0.10 -0.91
CA THR A 54 3.04 0.85 -0.12
C THR A 54 1.64 0.81 -0.73
N LYS A 55 0.63 1.40 -0.06
CA LYS A 55 -0.68 1.65 -0.68
C LYS A 55 -0.58 2.39 -2.02
N TRP A 56 0.53 3.10 -2.28
CA TRP A 56 0.81 3.66 -3.61
C TRP A 56 0.92 2.58 -4.69
N THR A 57 1.67 1.50 -4.46
CA THR A 57 1.81 0.41 -5.43
C THR A 57 0.65 -0.58 -5.38
N THR A 58 0.10 -0.89 -4.21
CA THR A 58 -0.94 -1.92 -4.09
C THR A 58 -2.37 -1.43 -4.32
N SER A 59 -2.63 -0.12 -4.32
CA SER A 59 -3.97 0.44 -4.54
C SER A 59 -3.94 1.59 -5.55
N VAL A 60 -3.10 2.61 -5.31
CA VAL A 60 -3.11 3.83 -6.15
C VAL A 60 -2.67 3.53 -7.58
N LEU A 61 -1.73 2.60 -7.80
CA LEU A 61 -1.28 2.21 -9.14
C LEU A 61 -2.43 1.67 -9.99
N GLY A 62 -3.22 0.74 -9.44
CA GLY A 62 -4.43 0.22 -10.08
C GLY A 62 -5.41 1.33 -10.45
N HIS A 63 -5.60 2.29 -9.54
CA HIS A 63 -6.45 3.46 -9.79
C HIS A 63 -5.89 4.37 -10.88
N ALA A 64 -4.58 4.63 -10.89
CA ALA A 64 -3.92 5.48 -11.88
C ALA A 64 -3.93 4.86 -13.29
N ARG A 65 -3.98 3.53 -13.38
CA ARG A 65 -4.21 2.79 -14.63
C ARG A 65 -5.67 2.92 -15.10
N ALA A 66 -6.62 2.80 -14.17
CA ALA A 66 -8.05 2.80 -14.48
C ALA A 66 -8.64 4.19 -14.76
N ALA A 67 -8.06 5.24 -14.17
CA ALA A 67 -8.53 6.62 -14.23
C ALA A 67 -7.45 7.58 -14.75
N GLU A 68 -7.87 8.69 -15.36
CA GLU A 68 -6.92 9.73 -15.79
C GLU A 68 -6.39 10.53 -14.59
N ILE A 69 -7.23 10.67 -13.55
CA ILE A 69 -6.94 11.42 -12.34
C ILE A 69 -7.36 10.60 -11.12
N VAL A 70 -6.45 10.48 -10.15
CA VAL A 70 -6.72 9.88 -8.83
C VAL A 70 -6.54 10.95 -7.77
N LEU A 71 -7.57 11.18 -6.97
CA LEU A 71 -7.62 12.18 -5.90
C LEU A 71 -7.50 11.48 -4.55
N LEU A 72 -6.42 11.76 -3.83
CA LEU A 72 -6.06 11.02 -2.62
C LEU A 72 -6.17 11.91 -1.39
N GLN A 73 -6.75 11.33 -0.33
CA GLN A 73 -6.77 11.88 1.01
C GLN A 73 -5.98 10.96 1.94
N GLU A 74 -5.42 11.56 2.99
CA GLU A 74 -4.52 10.86 3.91
C GLU A 74 -3.40 10.09 3.20
N ALA A 75 -2.72 10.77 2.28
CA ALA A 75 -1.76 10.19 1.36
C ALA A 75 -0.43 9.73 2.00
N GLY A 76 -0.37 9.64 3.33
CA GLY A 76 0.85 9.27 4.05
C GLY A 76 1.90 10.40 4.13
N PRO A 77 3.06 10.12 4.73
CA PRO A 77 4.14 11.09 4.92
C PRO A 77 4.81 11.50 3.60
N THR A 78 5.01 10.55 2.68
CA THR A 78 5.92 10.71 1.54
C THR A 78 5.23 10.31 0.22
N PRO A 79 5.26 11.16 -0.83
CA PRO A 79 4.81 10.76 -2.16
C PRO A 79 5.84 9.87 -2.88
N PRO A 80 5.43 8.97 -3.78
CA PRO A 80 6.35 8.09 -4.50
C PRO A 80 7.02 8.81 -5.66
N GLY A 81 8.13 8.23 -6.12
CA GLY A 81 8.84 8.68 -7.31
C GLY A 81 9.77 9.86 -7.08
N LYS A 82 10.44 10.28 -8.16
CA LYS A 82 11.51 11.28 -8.12
C LYS A 82 10.95 12.68 -8.07
N LEU A 83 11.42 13.50 -7.12
CA LEU A 83 11.09 14.92 -7.07
C LEU A 83 11.50 15.64 -8.37
N VAL A 84 10.54 16.34 -8.98
CA VAL A 84 10.71 17.15 -10.20
C VAL A 84 10.80 18.62 -9.84
N ALA A 85 9.87 19.12 -9.04
CA ALA A 85 9.78 20.53 -8.69
C ALA A 85 9.02 20.77 -7.38
N ASN A 86 9.34 21.89 -6.74
CA ASN A 86 8.57 22.46 -5.64
C ASN A 86 7.80 23.66 -6.18
N ILE A 87 6.46 23.58 -6.20
CA ILE A 87 5.58 24.61 -6.75
C ILE A 87 5.13 25.52 -5.61
N PRO A 88 5.60 26.79 -5.53
CA PRO A 88 5.31 27.67 -4.40
C PRO A 88 3.83 27.96 -4.23
N MET A 89 3.34 27.97 -2.98
CA MET A 89 1.96 28.30 -2.61
C MET A 89 1.92 29.53 -1.68
N PRO A 90 2.25 30.73 -2.19
CA PRO A 90 2.46 31.93 -1.37
C PRO A 90 1.20 32.46 -0.67
N HIS A 91 0.02 31.97 -1.04
CA HIS A 91 -1.27 32.44 -0.52
C HIS A 91 -1.84 31.53 0.56
N LEU A 92 -1.21 30.39 0.81
CA LEU A 92 -1.59 29.57 1.96
C LEU A 92 -0.99 30.19 3.23
N PRO A 93 -1.71 30.16 4.37
CA PRO A 93 -1.03 30.21 5.66
C PRO A 93 0.03 29.09 5.72
N GLN A 94 0.97 29.10 6.69
CA GLN A 94 1.88 27.97 6.85
C GLN A 94 1.05 26.70 7.15
N ILE A 95 0.74 25.95 6.10
CA ILE A 95 0.02 24.68 6.13
C ILE A 95 1.07 23.61 5.87
N GLY A 96 1.26 22.73 6.85
CA GLY A 96 2.55 22.07 7.03
C GLY A 96 3.67 23.09 7.24
N ARG A 97 4.93 22.65 7.15
CA ARG A 97 6.09 23.56 7.21
C ARG A 97 6.65 23.96 5.84
N ALA A 98 6.04 23.51 4.75
CA ALA A 98 6.70 23.59 3.47
C ALA A 98 6.28 24.79 2.60
N GLY A 99 4.99 25.13 2.52
CA GLY A 99 4.53 26.27 1.71
C GLY A 99 4.61 26.06 0.19
N PHE A 100 4.71 24.81 -0.26
CA PHE A 100 4.69 24.43 -1.68
C PHE A 100 4.03 23.07 -1.87
N VAL A 101 3.59 22.81 -3.11
CA VAL A 101 3.21 21.48 -3.59
C VAL A 101 4.44 20.81 -4.19
N GLN A 102 4.75 19.58 -3.80
CA GLN A 102 5.77 18.79 -4.46
C GLN A 102 5.20 18.14 -5.71
N HIS A 103 5.93 18.23 -6.82
CA HIS A 103 5.65 17.50 -8.05
C HIS A 103 6.68 16.40 -8.22
N HIS A 104 6.23 15.14 -8.28
CA HIS A 104 7.06 13.96 -8.48
C HIS A 104 6.74 13.27 -9.81
N ALA A 105 7.78 12.72 -10.41
CA ALA A 105 7.72 11.80 -11.52
C ALA A 105 7.72 10.37 -10.96
N TRP A 106 6.54 9.74 -10.95
CA TRP A 106 6.39 8.37 -10.46
C TRP A 106 6.44 7.37 -11.63
N ARG A 107 7.34 6.39 -11.55
CA ARG A 107 7.59 5.39 -12.58
C ARG A 107 7.46 3.98 -11.99
N PRO A 108 6.26 3.59 -11.52
CA PRO A 108 6.04 2.23 -11.08
C PRO A 108 5.99 1.32 -12.31
N ALA A 109 6.55 0.12 -12.20
CA ALA A 109 6.56 -0.80 -13.33
C ALA A 109 7.25 -0.17 -14.57
N ARG A 110 6.64 -0.37 -15.73
CA ARG A 110 7.01 0.29 -16.99
C ARG A 110 6.15 1.51 -17.32
N GLU A 111 5.46 2.06 -16.33
CA GLU A 111 4.47 3.13 -16.50
C GLU A 111 4.99 4.49 -16.04
N ARG A 112 4.22 5.53 -16.37
CA ARG A 112 4.58 6.91 -16.07
C ARG A 112 3.38 7.70 -15.60
N PHE A 113 3.48 8.20 -14.37
CA PHE A 113 2.52 9.09 -13.74
C PHE A 113 3.21 10.35 -13.19
N GLU A 114 2.42 11.38 -12.96
CA GLU A 114 2.82 12.61 -12.30
C GLU A 114 2.03 12.73 -10.99
N VAL A 115 2.75 12.92 -9.88
CA VAL A 115 2.18 13.00 -8.53
C VAL A 115 2.35 14.42 -8.00
N TYR A 116 1.26 15.01 -7.55
CA TYR A 116 1.24 16.31 -6.88
C TYR A 116 0.90 16.08 -5.42
N PHE A 117 1.78 16.48 -4.51
CA PHE A 117 1.66 16.20 -3.08
C PHE A 117 1.67 17.49 -2.26
N LEU A 118 0.66 17.65 -1.41
CA LEU A 118 0.52 18.77 -0.50
C LEU A 118 0.57 18.27 0.94
N GLN A 119 1.62 18.68 1.66
CA GLN A 119 1.70 18.42 3.08
C GLN A 119 0.68 19.31 3.82
N THR A 120 -0.29 18.70 4.49
CA THR A 120 -1.33 19.41 5.25
C THR A 120 -1.24 19.17 6.75
N ASP A 121 -0.43 18.21 7.20
CA ASP A 121 -0.18 17.96 8.61
C ASP A 121 0.76 19.03 9.23
N PRO A 122 0.34 19.71 10.33
CA PRO A 122 1.14 20.75 11.01
C PRO A 122 2.27 20.20 11.90
N ASN A 123 2.17 18.95 12.38
CA ASN A 123 3.21 18.28 13.17
C ASN A 123 4.40 17.88 12.31
N GLY A 124 4.25 17.95 11.00
CA GLY A 124 5.30 17.65 10.04
C GLY A 124 6.11 18.86 9.59
N GLY A 125 7.41 18.69 9.39
CA GLY A 125 8.36 19.80 9.30
C GLY A 125 9.22 19.96 8.06
N SER A 126 9.20 18.99 7.16
CA SER A 126 10.18 18.85 6.09
C SER A 126 9.76 17.74 5.12
N TYR A 127 8.44 17.61 4.86
CA TYR A 127 7.82 16.42 4.26
C TYR A 127 7.89 15.16 5.13
N VAL A 128 8.43 15.31 6.35
CA VAL A 128 8.20 14.43 7.50
C VAL A 128 6.89 14.92 8.09
N GLY A 129 5.75 14.25 7.89
CA GLY A 129 4.46 14.59 8.51
C GLY A 129 3.61 13.33 8.61
N ASN A 130 2.56 13.29 9.44
CA ASN A 130 1.82 12.04 9.58
C ASN A 130 0.94 11.76 8.35
N ARG A 131 0.17 10.67 8.46
CA ARG A 131 -0.95 10.22 7.64
C ARG A 131 -1.72 11.26 6.80
N ASN A 132 -1.84 12.48 7.27
CA ASN A 132 -2.91 13.43 6.95
C ASN A 132 -2.71 14.31 5.70
N ASN A 133 -1.85 13.93 4.76
CA ASN A 133 -1.53 14.74 3.59
C ASN A 133 -2.48 14.50 2.41
N LEU A 134 -2.43 15.35 1.38
CA LEU A 134 -3.24 15.23 0.17
C LEU A 134 -2.35 14.96 -1.03
N ALA A 135 -2.84 14.17 -1.98
CA ALA A 135 -2.15 13.98 -3.25
C ALA A 135 -3.09 13.85 -4.44
N ILE A 136 -2.56 14.13 -5.63
CA ILE A 136 -3.23 13.89 -6.90
C ILE A 136 -2.26 13.14 -7.83
N VAL A 137 -2.70 12.00 -8.36
CA VAL A 137 -1.97 11.25 -9.39
C VAL A 137 -2.63 11.48 -10.73
N THR A 138 -1.81 11.73 -11.75
CA THR A 138 -2.26 12.02 -13.11
C THR A 138 -1.40 11.28 -14.12
N GLN A 139 -1.96 10.96 -15.29
CA GLN A 139 -1.21 10.27 -16.35
C GLN A 139 -0.28 11.20 -17.14
N ARG A 140 -0.37 12.51 -16.91
CA ARG A 140 0.41 13.55 -17.58
C ARG A 140 0.44 14.80 -16.74
N ALA A 141 1.44 15.65 -16.96
CA ALA A 141 1.61 16.86 -16.19
C ALA A 141 0.40 17.80 -16.35
N ALA A 142 -0.02 18.38 -15.23
CA ALA A 142 -1.07 19.40 -15.16
C ALA A 142 -0.62 20.70 -15.85
N ASP A 143 -1.60 21.42 -16.42
CA ASP A 143 -1.36 22.75 -16.97
C ASP A 143 -1.11 23.78 -15.86
N GLU A 144 -1.70 23.53 -14.69
CA GLU A 144 -1.60 24.38 -13.51
C GLU A 144 -1.86 23.55 -12.25
N VAL A 145 -1.23 23.94 -11.15
CA VAL A 145 -1.41 23.33 -9.83
C VAL A 145 -1.74 24.45 -8.85
N ALA A 146 -2.75 24.24 -8.01
CA ALA A 146 -3.17 25.20 -7.00
C ALA A 146 -3.49 24.50 -5.68
N ALA A 147 -3.45 25.27 -4.61
CA ALA A 147 -4.00 24.88 -3.33
C ALA A 147 -4.90 26.00 -2.81
N VAL A 148 -6.11 25.64 -2.38
CA VAL A 148 -7.14 26.59 -1.95
C VAL A 148 -7.28 26.49 -0.43
N PRO A 149 -7.01 27.57 0.33
CA PRO A 149 -7.10 27.55 1.78
C PRO A 149 -8.55 27.39 2.22
N ASN A 150 -8.76 26.63 3.30
CA ASN A 150 -10.07 26.55 3.92
C ASN A 150 -10.28 27.71 4.91
N PRO A 151 -11.34 28.53 4.77
CA PRO A 151 -11.60 29.67 5.64
C PRO A 151 -11.75 29.33 7.14
N THR A 152 -12.08 28.09 7.47
CA THR A 152 -12.24 27.62 8.87
C THR A 152 -10.92 27.20 9.53
N GLY A 153 -9.79 27.40 8.84
CA GLY A 153 -8.48 26.91 9.24
C GLY A 153 -8.35 25.39 9.14
N ALA A 154 -9.28 24.72 8.44
CA ALA A 154 -9.17 23.31 8.11
C ALA A 154 -8.14 23.09 7.00
N ARG A 155 -7.99 21.82 6.57
CA ARG A 155 -7.03 21.46 5.53
C ARG A 155 -7.39 22.18 4.23
N PRO A 156 -6.40 22.70 3.49
CA PRO A 156 -6.63 23.25 2.17
C PRO A 156 -6.97 22.13 1.20
N SER A 157 -7.61 22.48 0.09
CA SER A 157 -7.82 21.56 -1.03
C SER A 157 -6.63 21.67 -1.98
N LEU A 158 -6.14 20.54 -2.50
CA LEU A 158 -5.12 20.50 -3.55
C LEU A 158 -5.84 20.32 -4.89
N GLY A 159 -5.42 21.02 -5.95
CA GLY A 159 -6.02 20.90 -7.26
C GLY A 159 -5.04 20.99 -8.42
N VAL A 160 -5.44 20.34 -9.52
CA VAL A 160 -4.76 20.37 -10.82
C VAL A 160 -5.73 20.83 -11.90
N ARG A 161 -5.22 21.59 -12.88
CA ARG A 161 -5.99 22.04 -14.03
C ARG A 161 -5.55 21.35 -15.30
N PHE A 162 -6.54 21.03 -16.12
CA PHE A 162 -6.34 20.60 -17.50
C PHE A 162 -7.36 21.30 -18.40
N GLY A 163 -6.88 22.09 -19.37
CA GLY A 163 -7.75 22.98 -20.13
C GLY A 163 -8.50 23.94 -19.19
N ASP A 164 -9.82 23.99 -19.30
CA ASP A 164 -10.66 24.85 -18.47
C ASP A 164 -11.24 24.14 -17.21
N ASP A 165 -10.86 22.88 -16.99
CA ASP A 165 -11.40 22.05 -15.93
C ASP A 165 -10.38 21.87 -14.80
N TRP A 166 -10.80 22.23 -13.58
CA TRP A 166 -10.07 21.96 -12.36
C TRP A 166 -10.58 20.68 -11.67
N PHE A 167 -9.65 19.92 -11.12
CA PHE A 167 -9.92 18.75 -10.28
C PHE A 167 -9.23 18.94 -8.94
N PHE A 168 -9.99 18.90 -7.85
CA PHE A 168 -9.51 19.11 -6.48
C PHE A 168 -9.74 17.87 -5.62
N THR A 169 -8.77 17.56 -4.77
CA THR A 169 -8.92 16.64 -3.64
C THR A 169 -9.22 17.43 -2.37
N GLN A 170 -10.19 16.97 -1.58
CA GLN A 170 -10.58 17.57 -0.30
C GLN A 170 -10.65 16.48 0.77
N HIS A 171 -10.21 16.82 1.98
CA HIS A 171 -10.42 15.99 3.16
C HIS A 171 -10.97 16.87 4.29
N SER A 172 -12.28 16.82 4.49
CA SER A 172 -12.94 17.56 5.56
C SER A 172 -12.59 16.97 6.93
N ARG A 173 -12.61 17.78 7.98
CA ARG A 173 -12.35 17.35 9.35
C ARG A 173 -13.32 16.25 9.77
N ALA A 174 -12.77 15.14 10.25
CA ALA A 174 -13.50 14.16 11.05
C ALA A 174 -14.02 14.82 12.33
N GLY A 175 -15.19 14.38 12.80
CA GLY A 175 -15.84 14.92 13.99
C GLY A 175 -17.35 14.79 13.94
N ASP A 176 -18.04 15.67 14.65
CA ASP A 176 -19.50 15.75 14.53
C ASP A 176 -19.93 16.27 13.15
N ASP A 177 -21.18 15.96 12.79
CA ASP A 177 -21.76 16.38 11.51
C ASP A 177 -21.71 17.90 11.30
N ASN A 178 -21.71 18.70 12.36
CA ASN A 178 -21.67 20.16 12.23
C ASN A 178 -20.32 20.66 11.75
N ASN A 179 -19.23 20.12 12.30
CA ASN A 179 -17.88 20.48 11.90
C ASN A 179 -17.56 19.98 10.50
N ALA A 180 -17.88 18.72 10.19
CA ALA A 180 -17.66 18.15 8.86
C ALA A 180 -18.48 18.90 7.80
N ARG A 181 -19.75 19.19 8.09
CA ARG A 181 -20.63 20.01 7.22
C ARG A 181 -20.06 21.40 6.99
N ALA A 182 -19.72 22.13 8.05
CA ALA A 182 -19.19 23.48 7.93
C ALA A 182 -17.88 23.49 7.14
N ASP A 183 -17.03 22.49 7.34
CA ASP A 183 -15.77 22.38 6.63
C ASP A 183 -15.97 22.15 5.11
N ALA A 184 -16.82 21.18 4.76
CA ALA A 184 -17.20 20.89 3.38
C ALA A 184 -17.83 22.12 2.67
N GLU A 185 -18.79 22.79 3.33
CA GLU A 185 -19.46 23.98 2.81
C GLU A 185 -18.46 25.10 2.49
N ASN A 186 -17.52 25.38 3.42
CA ASN A 186 -16.55 26.45 3.26
C ASN A 186 -15.45 26.12 2.24
N ALA A 187 -14.99 24.87 2.18
CA ALA A 187 -14.05 24.43 1.15
C ALA A 187 -14.61 24.63 -0.25
N LEU A 188 -15.84 24.16 -0.49
CA LEU A 188 -16.49 24.26 -1.80
C LEU A 188 -16.77 25.71 -2.19
N ALA A 189 -17.19 26.56 -1.25
CA ALA A 189 -17.37 27.99 -1.51
C ALA A 189 -16.05 28.68 -1.89
N ALA A 190 -14.95 28.35 -1.21
CA ALA A 190 -13.63 28.91 -1.50
C ALA A 190 -13.11 28.47 -2.88
N ILE A 191 -13.32 27.19 -3.24
CA ILE A 191 -12.95 26.66 -4.56
C ILE A 191 -13.80 27.30 -5.66
N ASP A 192 -15.11 27.42 -5.46
CA ASP A 192 -16.00 28.08 -6.43
C ASP A 192 -15.56 29.53 -6.66
N GLN A 193 -15.27 30.27 -5.58
CA GLN A 193 -14.75 31.63 -5.69
C GLN A 193 -13.40 31.68 -6.41
N PHE A 194 -12.47 30.76 -6.12
CA PHE A 194 -11.16 30.69 -6.77
C PHE A 194 -11.29 30.45 -8.28
N VAL A 195 -12.10 29.47 -8.69
CA VAL A 195 -12.23 29.06 -10.09
C VAL A 195 -12.98 30.11 -10.91
N ASN A 196 -14.02 30.73 -10.32
CA ASN A 196 -14.83 31.75 -10.98
C ASN A 196 -14.12 33.10 -11.18
N GLN A 197 -12.87 33.26 -10.72
CA GLN A 197 -12.03 34.40 -11.10
C GLN A 197 -11.70 34.41 -12.59
N VAL A 198 -11.77 33.26 -13.26
CA VAL A 198 -11.56 33.13 -14.71
C VAL A 198 -12.84 32.59 -15.35
N PRO A 199 -13.55 33.40 -16.16
CA PRO A 199 -14.77 32.98 -16.82
C PRO A 199 -14.61 31.71 -17.66
N GLY A 200 -15.62 30.84 -17.66
CA GLY A 200 -15.65 29.62 -18.47
C GLY A 200 -14.95 28.41 -17.84
N ARG A 201 -14.24 28.59 -16.72
CA ARG A 201 -13.66 27.46 -15.99
C ARG A 201 -14.72 26.69 -15.22
N ARG A 202 -14.49 25.39 -15.09
CA ARG A 202 -15.30 24.48 -14.27
C ARG A 202 -14.42 23.79 -13.25
N TRP A 203 -15.05 23.18 -12.26
CA TRP A 203 -14.36 22.52 -11.18
C TRP A 203 -15.09 21.26 -10.75
N THR A 204 -14.31 20.27 -10.32
CA THR A 204 -14.78 19.07 -9.66
C THR A 204 -13.94 18.86 -8.42
N VAL A 205 -14.59 18.62 -7.28
CA VAL A 205 -13.96 18.32 -6.00
C VAL A 205 -14.39 16.92 -5.63
N ALA A 206 -13.45 16.01 -5.39
CA ALA A 206 -13.77 14.70 -4.84
C ALA A 206 -12.88 14.37 -3.66
N GLY A 207 -13.39 13.58 -2.73
CA GLY A 207 -12.68 13.20 -1.53
C GLY A 207 -13.58 12.73 -0.42
N ASP A 208 -12.97 12.53 0.75
CA ASP A 208 -13.65 12.30 2.00
C ASP A 208 -14.18 13.62 2.58
N PHE A 209 -15.49 13.81 2.45
CA PHE A 209 -16.19 14.98 2.98
C PHE A 209 -16.57 14.82 4.46
N ASN A 210 -16.38 13.65 5.07
CA ASN A 210 -16.76 13.32 6.44
C ASN A 210 -18.25 13.62 6.79
N ILE A 211 -19.09 13.79 5.77
CA ILE A 211 -20.52 14.09 5.88
C ILE A 211 -21.29 13.50 4.69
N GLU A 212 -22.51 12.99 4.90
CA GLU A 212 -23.29 12.39 3.82
C GLU A 212 -23.65 13.41 2.71
N PRO A 213 -23.81 12.94 1.45
CA PRO A 213 -23.90 13.83 0.29
C PRO A 213 -25.13 14.77 0.27
N ASN A 214 -26.12 14.53 1.14
CA ASN A 214 -27.37 15.29 1.25
C ASN A 214 -27.47 16.13 2.53
N ARG A 215 -26.40 16.23 3.34
CA ARG A 215 -26.42 16.89 4.65
C ARG A 215 -25.70 18.23 4.73
N PHE A 216 -25.36 18.84 3.59
CA PHE A 216 -24.65 20.12 3.55
C PHE A 216 -25.09 20.98 2.36
N ASN A 217 -24.91 22.29 2.49
CA ASN A 217 -25.20 23.24 1.43
C ASN A 217 -24.07 23.28 0.40
N ARG A 218 -24.41 23.47 -0.87
CA ARG A 218 -23.44 23.49 -1.97
C ARG A 218 -23.53 24.80 -2.72
N PRO A 219 -22.45 25.25 -3.39
CA PRO A 219 -22.55 26.37 -4.32
C PRO A 219 -23.67 26.16 -5.34
N PRO A 220 -24.37 27.22 -5.79
CA PRO A 220 -25.42 27.10 -6.80
C PRO A 220 -24.92 26.41 -8.08
N ASN A 221 -25.82 25.73 -8.80
CA ASN A 221 -25.52 25.04 -10.07
C ASN A 221 -24.45 23.94 -9.97
N THR A 222 -24.32 23.30 -8.80
CA THR A 222 -23.45 22.15 -8.61
C THR A 222 -24.25 20.85 -8.58
N GLN A 223 -23.59 19.75 -8.93
CA GLN A 223 -24.11 18.39 -8.88
C GLN A 223 -23.24 17.54 -7.96
N VAL A 224 -23.90 16.70 -7.15
CA VAL A 224 -23.22 15.61 -6.41
C VAL A 224 -23.21 14.33 -7.24
N TYR A 225 -22.07 13.69 -7.24
CA TYR A 225 -21.81 12.38 -7.83
C TYR A 225 -21.43 11.44 -6.70
N SER A 226 -22.43 10.75 -6.17
CA SER A 226 -22.29 9.75 -5.11
C SER A 226 -22.69 8.36 -5.64
N SER A 227 -22.12 7.32 -5.05
CA SER A 227 -22.37 5.92 -5.40
C SER A 227 -23.72 5.41 -4.90
N GLY A 228 -24.26 6.02 -3.84
CA GLY A 228 -25.43 5.54 -3.11
C GLY A 228 -25.14 4.34 -2.19
N GLU A 229 -23.86 3.96 -2.05
CA GLU A 229 -23.39 2.89 -1.18
C GLU A 229 -22.55 3.47 -0.03
N ALA A 230 -22.46 2.73 1.08
CA ALA A 230 -21.56 3.09 2.17
C ALA A 230 -20.10 3.02 1.70
N THR A 231 -19.39 4.15 1.76
CA THR A 231 -17.96 4.24 1.44
C THR A 231 -17.08 4.18 2.68
N HIS A 232 -17.67 4.25 3.88
CA HIS A 232 -17.00 4.02 5.15
C HIS A 232 -17.54 2.74 5.81
N ILE A 233 -16.69 1.94 6.46
CA ILE A 233 -17.06 0.64 7.07
C ILE A 233 -18.22 0.74 8.09
N ASN A 234 -18.35 1.87 8.78
CA ASN A 234 -19.48 2.19 9.67
C ASN A 234 -20.82 2.43 8.96
N GLY A 235 -20.91 2.23 7.64
CA GLY A 235 -22.16 2.28 6.88
C GLY A 235 -22.52 3.66 6.32
N ARG A 236 -21.63 4.66 6.38
CA ARG A 236 -21.84 6.01 5.85
C ARG A 236 -21.24 6.16 4.45
N GLU A 237 -21.82 7.03 3.63
CA GLU A 237 -21.25 7.46 2.35
C GLU A 237 -20.54 8.80 2.56
N LEU A 238 -19.21 8.76 2.72
CA LEU A 238 -18.37 9.93 3.04
C LEU A 238 -17.51 10.36 1.85
N ASP A 239 -17.27 9.46 0.90
CA ASP A 239 -16.42 9.65 -0.27
C ASP A 239 -17.30 9.85 -1.50
N TYR A 240 -17.20 11.01 -2.14
CA TYR A 240 -17.97 11.34 -3.34
C TYR A 240 -17.36 12.54 -4.05
N ALA A 241 -17.99 12.98 -5.15
CA ALA A 241 -17.60 14.21 -5.84
C ALA A 241 -18.73 15.26 -5.88
N VAL A 242 -18.33 16.53 -5.90
CA VAL A 242 -19.17 17.71 -6.18
C VAL A 242 -18.57 18.41 -7.39
N SER A 243 -19.36 18.74 -8.40
CA SER A 243 -18.87 19.45 -9.60
C SER A 243 -19.78 20.61 -9.97
N SER A 244 -19.20 21.67 -10.53
CA SER A 244 -19.94 22.71 -11.26
C SER A 244 -20.36 22.27 -12.68
N ALA A 245 -19.86 21.13 -13.15
CA ALA A 245 -20.39 20.47 -14.34
C ALA A 245 -21.58 19.57 -13.95
N VAL A 246 -22.74 19.80 -14.59
CA VAL A 246 -23.92 18.94 -14.46
C VAL A 246 -23.95 17.95 -15.61
N ILE A 247 -23.68 16.68 -15.31
CA ILE A 247 -23.62 15.57 -16.27
C ILE A 247 -24.71 14.57 -15.88
N PRO A 248 -25.86 14.58 -16.56
CA PRO A 248 -26.94 13.65 -16.28
C PRO A 248 -26.47 12.19 -16.42
N ASN A 249 -26.85 11.34 -15.46
CA ASN A 249 -26.55 9.91 -15.46
C ASN A 249 -25.06 9.58 -15.57
N HIS A 250 -24.17 10.46 -15.07
CA HIS A 250 -22.76 10.14 -15.01
C HIS A 250 -22.55 8.96 -14.06
N PRO A 251 -21.87 7.88 -14.49
CA PRO A 251 -21.73 6.70 -13.64
C PRO A 251 -20.86 7.02 -12.43
N VAL A 252 -21.33 6.59 -11.26
CA VAL A 252 -20.59 6.65 -10.01
C VAL A 252 -20.69 5.28 -9.37
N ARG A 253 -19.58 4.72 -8.92
CA ARG A 253 -19.55 3.42 -8.26
C ARG A 253 -18.52 3.39 -7.15
N ARG A 254 -18.87 2.76 -6.05
CA ARG A 254 -17.90 2.34 -5.04
C ARG A 254 -17.09 1.17 -5.61
N LEU A 255 -15.78 1.23 -5.46
CA LEU A 255 -14.87 0.16 -5.87
C LEU A 255 -14.65 -0.81 -4.72
N ASN A 256 -14.23 -2.02 -5.07
CA ASN A 256 -13.73 -2.98 -4.09
C ASN A 256 -12.28 -2.62 -3.71
N GLY A 257 -11.81 -3.17 -2.59
CA GLY A 257 -10.52 -2.83 -2.01
C GLY A 257 -10.68 -1.60 -1.12
N ALA A 258 -10.92 -1.81 0.17
CA ALA A 258 -10.95 -0.72 1.13
C ALA A 258 -9.50 -0.35 1.49
N SER A 259 -9.20 0.94 1.65
CA SER A 259 -8.26 1.31 2.72
C SER A 259 -8.91 0.93 4.06
N PRO A 260 -8.16 0.77 5.17
CA PRO A 260 -8.65 0.15 6.41
C PRO A 260 -10.11 0.44 6.84
N ASP A 261 -10.66 1.62 6.57
CA ASP A 261 -12.07 1.98 6.79
C ASP A 261 -12.80 2.67 5.62
N HIS A 262 -12.15 3.02 4.50
CA HIS A 262 -12.76 3.71 3.35
C HIS A 262 -12.65 2.93 2.04
N PHE A 263 -13.70 2.95 1.24
CA PHE A 263 -13.74 2.39 -0.11
C PHE A 263 -13.49 3.47 -1.16
N PRO A 264 -12.67 3.21 -2.19
CA PRO A 264 -12.50 4.12 -3.31
C PRO A 264 -13.81 4.33 -4.06
N VAL A 265 -13.98 5.52 -4.64
CA VAL A 265 -15.14 5.85 -5.48
C VAL A 265 -14.67 6.28 -6.86
N ALA A 266 -15.19 5.60 -7.88
CA ALA A 266 -14.98 5.93 -9.27
C ALA A 266 -16.12 6.81 -9.80
N ILE A 267 -15.76 7.89 -10.48
CA ILE A 267 -16.65 8.82 -11.17
C ILE A 267 -16.30 8.81 -12.66
N GLY A 268 -17.30 8.54 -13.50
CA GLY A 268 -17.15 8.39 -14.94
C GLY A 268 -16.83 6.96 -15.38
N ALA A 269 -16.78 6.76 -16.70
CA ALA A 269 -16.48 5.47 -17.29
C ALA A 269 -14.99 5.17 -17.18
N LEU A 270 -14.61 4.28 -16.26
CA LEU A 270 -13.21 3.85 -16.13
C LEU A 270 -12.72 3.18 -17.41
N ARG A 271 -11.42 3.28 -17.66
CA ARG A 271 -10.79 2.56 -18.77
C ARG A 271 -10.85 1.07 -18.49
N ALA A 272 -11.49 0.32 -19.39
CA ALA A 272 -11.49 -1.13 -19.33
C ALA A 272 -10.10 -1.64 -19.73
N SER A 273 -9.23 -1.92 -18.75
CA SER A 273 -8.09 -2.80 -18.98
C SER A 273 -8.55 -4.23 -18.74
N ALA A 274 -8.92 -4.91 -19.82
CA ALA A 274 -9.24 -6.34 -19.76
C ALA A 274 -8.00 -7.21 -19.51
N GLU A 275 -6.81 -6.63 -19.59
CA GLU A 275 -5.53 -7.30 -19.38
C GLU A 275 -5.02 -7.03 -17.96
N TYR A 276 -4.46 -8.09 -17.39
CA TYR A 276 -3.75 -8.06 -16.12
C TYR A 276 -2.44 -7.31 -16.31
N GLN A 277 -2.07 -6.52 -15.30
CA GLN A 277 -0.84 -5.74 -15.29
C GLN A 277 -0.09 -6.02 -13.99
N ASP A 278 1.21 -6.21 -14.07
CA ASP A 278 2.07 -6.41 -12.90
C ASP A 278 1.89 -5.24 -11.91
N LEU A 279 1.66 -5.53 -10.64
CA LEU A 279 1.64 -4.55 -9.55
C LEU A 279 3.07 -4.07 -9.20
N PHE A 280 4.06 -4.93 -9.43
CA PHE A 280 5.46 -4.69 -9.08
C PHE A 280 6.37 -5.07 -10.25
N ASP A 281 7.49 -4.36 -10.43
CA ASP A 281 8.50 -4.70 -11.44
C ASP A 281 9.17 -6.06 -11.18
N GLU A 282 9.28 -6.41 -9.90
CA GLU A 282 9.93 -7.63 -9.41
C GLU A 282 8.94 -8.48 -8.63
N PRO A 283 9.13 -9.80 -8.57
CA PRO A 283 8.26 -10.65 -7.77
C PRO A 283 8.37 -10.29 -6.28
N ARG A 284 7.34 -10.64 -5.53
CA ARG A 284 7.28 -10.51 -4.07
C ARG A 284 7.29 -11.88 -3.41
N VAL A 285 7.78 -11.90 -2.17
CA VAL A 285 7.65 -13.02 -1.25
C VAL A 285 6.48 -12.69 -0.34
N LEU A 286 5.43 -13.52 -0.37
CA LEU A 286 4.27 -13.32 0.48
C LEU A 286 4.51 -13.99 1.82
N GLU A 287 4.77 -13.20 2.84
CA GLU A 287 5.15 -13.67 4.18
C GLU A 287 4.00 -13.54 5.16
N ASN A 288 3.67 -14.61 5.86
CA ASN A 288 2.57 -14.61 6.80
C ASN A 288 2.94 -13.90 8.11
N VAL A 289 2.11 -12.96 8.53
CA VAL A 289 2.33 -12.11 9.72
C VAL A 289 2.42 -12.93 11.02
N GLN A 290 1.65 -14.03 11.15
CA GLN A 290 1.64 -14.84 12.37
C GLN A 290 2.80 -15.86 12.45
N SER A 291 3.20 -16.45 11.33
CA SER A 291 4.12 -17.58 11.30
C SER A 291 5.52 -17.27 10.76
N GLY A 292 5.71 -16.14 10.08
CA GLY A 292 6.94 -15.84 9.31
C GLY A 292 7.15 -16.80 8.11
N GLY A 293 6.20 -17.70 7.85
CA GLY A 293 6.24 -18.61 6.72
C GLY A 293 5.86 -17.89 5.43
N VAL A 294 6.54 -18.21 4.34
CA VAL A 294 6.28 -17.62 3.02
C VAL A 294 5.49 -18.57 2.13
N ILE A 295 4.68 -18.03 1.21
CA ILE A 295 4.01 -18.84 0.21
C ILE A 295 5.06 -19.50 -0.70
N SER A 296 5.05 -20.83 -0.75
CA SER A 296 5.94 -21.66 -1.55
C SER A 296 5.16 -22.76 -2.25
N THR A 297 5.88 -23.61 -2.97
CA THR A 297 5.34 -24.81 -3.63
C THR A 297 5.91 -26.05 -2.96
N ARG A 298 5.08 -27.08 -2.76
CA ARG A 298 5.52 -28.35 -2.19
C ARG A 298 6.70 -28.93 -2.98
N ASP A 299 7.69 -29.43 -2.26
CA ASP A 299 8.92 -30.01 -2.83
C ASP A 299 9.66 -29.10 -3.81
N ARG A 300 9.45 -27.77 -3.74
CA ARG A 300 9.98 -26.78 -4.68
C ARG A 300 9.63 -27.09 -6.15
N SER A 301 8.47 -27.70 -6.38
CA SER A 301 7.98 -28.06 -7.71
C SER A 301 7.16 -26.94 -8.34
N ASP A 302 7.45 -26.63 -9.61
CA ASP A 302 6.72 -25.68 -10.44
C ASP A 302 5.65 -26.33 -11.32
N LYS A 303 5.43 -27.64 -11.19
CA LYS A 303 4.51 -28.40 -12.03
C LYS A 303 3.05 -28.04 -11.75
N ASN A 304 2.24 -28.08 -12.80
CA ASN A 304 0.78 -27.99 -12.70
C ASN A 304 0.22 -29.03 -11.69
N GLY A 305 -0.72 -28.60 -10.86
CA GLY A 305 -1.33 -29.36 -9.76
C GLY A 305 -0.48 -29.45 -8.51
N THR A 306 0.73 -28.88 -8.47
CA THR A 306 1.56 -28.87 -7.25
C THR A 306 0.83 -28.07 -6.16
N ALA A 307 0.70 -28.64 -4.97
CA ALA A 307 0.14 -27.92 -3.84
C ALA A 307 1.02 -26.71 -3.47
N ALA A 308 0.39 -25.57 -3.26
CA ALA A 308 1.06 -24.47 -2.59
C ALA A 308 1.13 -24.82 -1.08
N VAL A 309 2.22 -24.43 -0.43
CA VAL A 309 2.46 -24.63 1.00
C VAL A 309 3.05 -23.37 1.61
N THR A 310 3.11 -23.28 2.94
CA THR A 310 3.99 -22.32 3.59
C THR A 310 5.38 -22.92 3.75
N ALA A 311 6.45 -22.14 3.64
CA ALA A 311 7.81 -22.61 3.86
C ALA A 311 8.64 -21.57 4.58
N ARG A 312 9.81 -21.96 5.11
CA ARG A 312 10.82 -20.98 5.50
C ARG A 312 11.24 -20.17 4.30
N ARG A 313 11.53 -18.89 4.51
CA ARG A 313 12.13 -18.05 3.49
C ARG A 313 13.47 -18.63 3.07
N GLU A 314 13.62 -18.85 1.78
CA GLU A 314 14.78 -19.45 1.12
C GLU A 314 15.00 -18.75 -0.22
N ASN A 315 16.24 -18.73 -0.70
CA ASN A 315 16.54 -18.13 -2.01
C ASN A 315 16.13 -19.07 -3.15
N HIS A 316 14.82 -19.21 -3.38
CA HIS A 316 14.27 -20.10 -4.39
C HIS A 316 13.10 -19.47 -5.15
N ALA A 317 13.11 -19.66 -6.48
CA ALA A 317 12.12 -19.10 -7.39
C ALA A 317 10.66 -19.54 -7.14
N THR A 318 10.44 -20.58 -6.32
CA THR A 318 9.10 -21.06 -5.96
C THR A 318 8.44 -20.25 -4.84
N GLN A 319 9.20 -19.36 -4.20
CA GLN A 319 8.72 -18.42 -3.19
C GLN A 319 8.49 -17.02 -3.75
N GLU A 320 8.79 -16.84 -5.03
CA GLU A 320 8.72 -15.57 -5.73
C GLU A 320 7.45 -15.53 -6.57
N TRP A 321 6.60 -14.56 -6.27
CA TRP A 321 5.28 -14.41 -6.86
C TRP A 321 5.15 -13.05 -7.51
N PHE A 322 4.77 -13.03 -8.77
CA PHE A 322 4.31 -11.85 -9.47
C PHE A 322 2.83 -11.66 -9.13
N LEU A 323 2.48 -10.44 -8.72
CA LEU A 323 1.10 -10.06 -8.50
C LEU A 323 0.67 -9.23 -9.69
N GLU A 324 -0.34 -9.70 -10.41
CA GLU A 324 -0.95 -8.94 -11.49
C GLU A 324 -2.35 -8.50 -11.09
N GLU A 325 -2.75 -7.28 -11.41
CA GLU A 325 -4.08 -6.73 -11.14
C GLU A 325 -4.82 -6.41 -12.44
N ASN A 326 -6.14 -6.63 -12.45
CA ASN A 326 -7.02 -6.22 -13.56
C ASN A 326 -7.78 -4.91 -13.26
N SER A 327 -8.51 -4.39 -14.25
CA SER A 327 -9.30 -3.14 -14.09
C SER A 327 -10.41 -3.17 -13.02
N SER A 328 -10.70 -4.34 -12.45
CA SER A 328 -11.70 -4.52 -11.40
C SER A 328 -11.07 -4.58 -10.00
N GLY A 329 -9.74 -4.43 -9.89
CA GLY A 329 -9.00 -4.54 -8.63
C GLY A 329 -8.84 -5.97 -8.12
N LEU A 330 -9.01 -6.97 -9.00
CA LEU A 330 -8.76 -8.37 -8.66
C LEU A 330 -7.34 -8.73 -9.05
N VAL A 331 -6.63 -9.36 -8.11
CA VAL A 331 -5.26 -9.81 -8.31
C VAL A 331 -5.20 -11.29 -8.68
N ARG A 332 -4.15 -11.67 -9.40
CA ARG A 332 -3.68 -13.04 -9.51
C ARG A 332 -2.23 -13.10 -9.07
N LEU A 333 -1.85 -14.23 -8.49
CA LEU A 333 -0.49 -14.49 -8.07
C LEU A 333 0.05 -15.58 -8.99
N HIS A 334 1.17 -15.34 -9.66
CA HIS A 334 1.81 -16.36 -10.48
C HIS A 334 3.30 -16.46 -10.21
N ASN A 335 3.84 -17.66 -10.34
CA ASN A 335 5.26 -17.89 -10.19
C ASN A 335 6.02 -17.58 -11.49
N ARG A 336 7.36 -17.71 -11.47
CA ARG A 336 8.22 -17.52 -12.66
C ARG A 336 7.89 -18.42 -13.85
N THR A 337 7.22 -19.55 -13.64
CA THR A 337 6.82 -20.44 -14.73
C THR A 337 5.48 -20.08 -15.38
N GLY A 338 4.82 -19.03 -14.88
CA GLY A 338 3.50 -18.60 -15.37
C GLY A 338 2.34 -19.45 -14.86
N ASN A 339 2.55 -20.20 -13.78
CA ASN A 339 1.47 -20.90 -13.08
C ASN A 339 0.91 -20.02 -11.96
N CYS A 340 -0.41 -19.91 -11.93
CA CYS A 340 -1.19 -19.10 -11.00
C CYS A 340 -1.59 -19.91 -9.76
N LEU A 341 -1.62 -19.22 -8.62
CA LEU A 341 -2.21 -19.73 -7.38
C LEU A 341 -3.74 -19.86 -7.56
N ARG A 342 -4.24 -21.07 -7.40
CA ARG A 342 -5.64 -21.43 -7.61
C ARG A 342 -6.22 -22.11 -6.36
N ILE A 343 -7.47 -21.81 -6.02
CA ILE A 343 -8.24 -22.66 -5.12
C ILE A 343 -8.73 -23.92 -5.84
N SER A 344 -8.44 -25.08 -5.27
CA SER A 344 -8.96 -26.38 -5.69
C SER A 344 -9.75 -27.04 -4.56
N GLN A 345 -10.81 -27.75 -4.91
CA GLN A 345 -11.57 -28.59 -3.99
C GLN A 345 -10.99 -30.00 -4.00
N PHE A 346 -10.59 -30.50 -2.83
CA PHE A 346 -10.10 -31.85 -2.64
C PHE A 346 -11.22 -32.83 -2.28
N GLU A 347 -10.95 -34.13 -2.40
CA GLU A 347 -11.86 -35.17 -1.92
C GLU A 347 -12.18 -34.96 -0.43
N GLY A 348 -13.45 -35.01 -0.06
CA GLY A 348 -13.93 -34.66 1.28
C GLY A 348 -14.46 -33.24 1.42
N GLY A 349 -14.41 -32.42 0.36
CA GLY A 349 -15.03 -31.09 0.32
C GLY A 349 -14.20 -29.97 0.92
N HIS A 350 -12.96 -30.26 1.34
CA HIS A 350 -12.01 -29.26 1.79
C HIS A 350 -11.41 -28.51 0.60
N PHE A 351 -11.18 -27.21 0.76
CA PHE A 351 -10.46 -26.41 -0.21
C PHE A 351 -8.98 -26.34 0.17
N GLY A 352 -8.10 -26.29 -0.81
CA GLY A 352 -6.73 -25.84 -0.63
C GLY A 352 -6.21 -25.18 -1.89
N THR A 353 -4.91 -24.88 -1.92
CA THR A 353 -4.29 -24.11 -2.99
C THR A 353 -3.32 -24.95 -3.80
N VAL A 354 -3.39 -24.78 -5.12
CA VAL A 354 -2.51 -25.47 -6.09
C VAL A 354 -2.00 -24.49 -7.13
N LEU A 355 -0.92 -24.87 -7.80
CA LEU A 355 -0.43 -24.20 -9.00
C LEU A 355 -1.14 -24.74 -10.24
N ASP A 356 -1.78 -23.87 -11.00
CA ASP A 356 -2.37 -24.20 -12.30
C ASP A 356 -1.90 -23.20 -13.36
N PRO A 357 -1.87 -23.54 -14.67
CA PRO A 357 -1.63 -22.56 -15.72
C PRO A 357 -2.53 -21.33 -15.56
N CYS A 358 -1.95 -20.13 -15.69
CA CYS A 358 -2.74 -18.92 -15.59
C CYS A 358 -3.81 -18.84 -16.69
N THR A 359 -5.06 -18.69 -16.28
CA THR A 359 -6.22 -18.52 -17.16
C THR A 359 -7.10 -17.38 -16.65
N ARG A 360 -8.28 -17.18 -17.24
CA ARG A 360 -9.31 -16.25 -16.73
C ARG A 360 -10.23 -16.89 -15.69
N ASP A 361 -9.85 -18.05 -15.15
CA ASP A 361 -10.64 -18.76 -14.14
C ASP A 361 -10.81 -17.89 -12.88
N VAL A 362 -12.05 -17.80 -12.39
CA VAL A 362 -12.40 -17.04 -11.19
C VAL A 362 -11.82 -17.65 -9.91
N PHE A 363 -11.45 -18.94 -9.91
CA PHE A 363 -10.76 -19.60 -8.80
C PHE A 363 -9.28 -19.20 -8.67
N GLN A 364 -8.72 -18.51 -9.67
CA GLN A 364 -7.36 -17.94 -9.64
C GLN A 364 -7.36 -16.47 -9.22
N GLN A 365 -8.53 -15.86 -9.01
CA GLN A 365 -8.68 -14.43 -8.74
C GLN A 365 -8.90 -14.16 -7.25
N TRP A 366 -8.22 -13.15 -6.75
CA TRP A 366 -8.19 -12.79 -5.33
C TRP A 366 -8.44 -11.30 -5.17
N HIS A 367 -9.09 -10.91 -4.09
CA HIS A 367 -8.99 -9.58 -3.53
C HIS A 367 -7.71 -9.49 -2.70
N LEU A 368 -6.99 -8.39 -2.85
CA LEU A 368 -5.86 -8.02 -2.00
C LEU A 368 -6.36 -6.90 -1.06
N ASP A 369 -7.01 -7.31 0.03
CA ASP A 369 -7.64 -6.38 0.97
C ASP A 369 -6.55 -5.83 1.93
N SER A 370 -6.33 -4.51 1.97
CA SER A 370 -5.40 -3.90 2.93
C SER A 370 -6.04 -3.94 4.32
N VAL A 371 -5.36 -4.58 5.27
CA VAL A 371 -5.84 -4.73 6.65
C VAL A 371 -5.10 -3.81 7.61
N ALA A 372 -3.82 -3.53 7.37
CA ALA A 372 -3.04 -2.54 8.10
C ALA A 372 -1.96 -1.94 7.19
N SER A 373 -1.06 -1.13 7.75
CA SER A 373 0.14 -0.64 7.06
C SER A 373 0.93 -1.83 6.51
N ASP A 374 1.00 -1.94 5.18
CA ASP A 374 1.61 -3.01 4.35
C ASP A 374 1.24 -4.45 4.68
N GLN A 375 0.08 -4.65 5.33
CA GLN A 375 -0.49 -5.96 5.58
C GLN A 375 -1.73 -6.16 4.75
N TYR A 376 -1.82 -7.35 4.15
CA TYR A 376 -2.84 -7.68 3.19
C TYR A 376 -3.51 -9.00 3.54
N ARG A 377 -4.78 -9.08 3.23
CA ARG A 377 -5.55 -10.32 3.26
C ARG A 377 -5.86 -10.74 1.84
N LEU A 378 -5.55 -12.00 1.52
CA LEU A 378 -5.88 -12.61 0.23
C LEU A 378 -7.23 -13.31 0.34
N ARG A 379 -8.27 -12.71 -0.22
CA ARG A 379 -9.63 -13.25 -0.19
C ARG A 379 -10.04 -13.69 -1.59
N ASN A 380 -10.32 -14.97 -1.77
CA ASN A 380 -10.67 -15.47 -3.09
C ASN A 380 -11.99 -14.87 -3.59
N TYR A 381 -12.00 -14.47 -4.86
CA TYR A 381 -13.11 -13.74 -5.46
C TYR A 381 -14.43 -14.51 -5.46
N VAL A 382 -14.41 -15.80 -5.81
CA VAL A 382 -15.63 -16.59 -5.98
C VAL A 382 -16.12 -17.23 -4.68
N THR A 383 -15.20 -17.71 -3.84
CA THR A 383 -15.57 -18.39 -2.58
C THR A 383 -15.73 -17.42 -1.41
N GLY A 384 -15.12 -16.23 -1.48
CA GLY A 384 -15.04 -15.30 -0.36
C GLY A 384 -14.16 -15.79 0.80
N LEU A 385 -13.50 -16.94 0.67
CA LEU A 385 -12.62 -17.50 1.69
C LEU A 385 -11.26 -16.78 1.68
N CYS A 386 -10.69 -16.61 2.87
CA CYS A 386 -9.38 -16.03 3.06
C CYS A 386 -8.30 -17.09 3.12
N LEU A 387 -7.17 -16.80 2.47
CA LEU A 387 -5.96 -17.60 2.55
C LEU A 387 -5.24 -17.27 3.85
N GLY A 388 -4.98 -18.29 4.65
CA GLY A 388 -4.19 -18.16 5.86
C GLY A 388 -3.40 -19.40 6.20
N VAL A 389 -2.78 -19.39 7.36
CA VAL A 389 -2.07 -20.50 7.98
C VAL A 389 -2.82 -20.94 9.23
N GLY A 390 -2.78 -22.23 9.57
CA GLY A 390 -3.40 -22.74 10.80
C GLY A 390 -2.75 -22.17 12.07
N ASP A 391 -3.49 -22.17 13.18
CA ASP A 391 -3.08 -21.63 14.50
C ASP A 391 -2.01 -22.48 15.23
N HIS A 392 -1.32 -23.36 14.50
CA HIS A 392 -0.35 -24.25 15.12
C HIS A 392 0.97 -23.50 15.32
N ARG A 393 1.21 -23.11 16.58
CA ARG A 393 2.52 -22.67 17.12
C ARG A 393 3.65 -23.68 16.89
N GLU A 394 3.32 -24.88 16.42
CA GLU A 394 4.29 -25.83 15.88
C GLU A 394 4.29 -25.71 14.34
N THR A 395 5.32 -25.01 13.87
CA THR A 395 5.83 -24.80 12.51
C THR A 395 5.84 -26.02 11.57
N ARG A 396 4.69 -26.67 11.34
CA ARG A 396 4.52 -27.49 10.14
C ARG A 396 4.26 -26.56 8.96
N LEU A 397 5.37 -26.13 8.38
CA LEU A 397 5.51 -25.37 7.15
C LEU A 397 4.95 -26.16 5.95
N ASP A 398 3.66 -26.53 5.94
CA ASP A 398 3.12 -27.41 4.91
C ASP A 398 1.62 -27.26 4.60
N ASP A 399 0.83 -26.54 5.40
CA ASP A 399 -0.62 -26.43 5.19
C ASP A 399 -1.14 -24.99 5.20
N PHE A 400 -1.70 -24.59 4.06
CA PHE A 400 -2.61 -23.46 4.00
C PHE A 400 -3.98 -23.82 4.56
N HIS A 401 -4.60 -22.85 5.22
CA HIS A 401 -5.99 -22.88 5.59
C HIS A 401 -6.77 -21.93 4.68
N LEU A 402 -7.87 -22.41 4.08
CA LEU A 402 -8.86 -21.58 3.41
C LEU A 402 -10.12 -21.58 4.26
N GLY A 403 -10.47 -20.43 4.83
CA GLY A 403 -11.59 -20.31 5.75
C GLY A 403 -12.33 -18.99 5.66
N SER A 404 -13.38 -18.85 6.47
CA SER A 404 -14.07 -17.58 6.63
C SER A 404 -13.11 -16.55 7.21
N CYS A 405 -13.02 -15.40 6.54
CA CYS A 405 -12.16 -14.30 6.95
C CYS A 405 -12.53 -13.83 8.37
N ASN A 406 -11.66 -14.07 9.34
CA ASN A 406 -11.91 -13.79 10.75
C ASN A 406 -11.02 -12.65 11.28
N GLY A 407 -10.10 -12.15 10.47
CA GLY A 407 -9.16 -11.09 10.86
C GLY A 407 -8.08 -11.58 11.82
N GLY A 408 -7.86 -12.89 11.88
CA GLY A 408 -6.70 -13.48 12.53
C GLY A 408 -5.45 -13.25 11.70
N LEU A 409 -4.33 -13.14 12.40
CA LEU A 409 -3.03 -12.80 11.82
C LEU A 409 -2.46 -13.91 10.95
N GLY A 410 -2.96 -15.13 11.14
CA GLY A 410 -2.75 -16.24 10.23
C GLY A 410 -3.30 -15.98 8.83
N GLU A 411 -4.21 -15.02 8.63
CA GLU A 411 -4.77 -14.65 7.32
C GLU A 411 -4.10 -13.39 6.72
N GLU A 412 -3.11 -12.82 7.40
CA GLU A 412 -2.45 -11.58 7.02
C GLU A 412 -1.08 -11.84 6.42
N TRP A 413 -0.76 -11.10 5.36
CA TRP A 413 0.40 -11.30 4.51
C TRP A 413 1.13 -9.98 4.28
N LEU A 414 2.44 -10.01 4.43
CA LEU A 414 3.36 -8.97 4.00
C LEU A 414 3.82 -9.26 2.58
N LEU A 415 3.99 -8.23 1.76
CA LEU A 415 4.57 -8.34 0.42
C LEU A 415 6.05 -7.95 0.51
N ALA A 416 6.89 -8.92 0.86
CA ALA A 416 8.32 -8.68 1.09
C ALA A 416 9.12 -8.75 -0.22
N PRO A 417 10.29 -8.08 -0.31
CA PRO A 417 11.16 -8.17 -1.48
C PRO A 417 11.78 -9.57 -1.64
N PRO A 418 12.15 -9.99 -2.86
CA PRO A 418 12.81 -11.28 -3.10
C PRO A 418 14.26 -11.27 -2.60
N LEU A 419 14.81 -12.44 -2.31
CA LEU A 419 16.17 -12.59 -1.79
C LEU A 419 17.25 -12.14 -2.78
N LYS A 420 17.01 -12.37 -4.07
CA LYS A 420 17.87 -11.88 -5.15
C LYS A 420 17.27 -10.58 -5.71
N HIS A 421 18.04 -9.50 -5.61
CA HIS A 421 17.66 -8.20 -6.15
C HIS A 421 18.82 -7.64 -6.99
N ASP A 422 18.49 -7.16 -8.19
CA ASP A 422 19.46 -6.58 -9.15
C ASP A 422 19.19 -5.07 -9.36
N LEU A 423 18.48 -4.41 -8.45
CA LEU A 423 18.04 -3.02 -8.63
C LEU A 423 18.99 -2.00 -7.99
N GLU A 424 19.25 -0.93 -8.73
CA GLU A 424 19.82 0.31 -8.19
C GLU A 424 18.88 0.89 -7.11
N PRO A 425 19.40 1.47 -6.02
CA PRO A 425 18.58 2.11 -5.00
C PRO A 425 17.61 3.15 -5.58
N GLY A 426 16.32 2.88 -5.47
CA GLY A 426 15.26 3.81 -5.88
C GLY A 426 15.07 4.98 -4.90
N ILE A 427 15.55 4.81 -3.67
CA ILE A 427 15.35 5.72 -2.53
C ILE A 427 16.72 6.06 -1.94
N SER A 428 16.95 7.33 -1.60
CA SER A 428 18.19 7.71 -0.89
C SER A 428 18.01 7.55 0.63
N PRO A 429 19.08 7.32 1.41
CA PRO A 429 18.99 7.31 2.87
C PRO A 429 18.34 8.56 3.47
N ALA A 430 18.48 9.73 2.83
CA ALA A 430 17.83 10.96 3.26
C ALA A 430 16.30 10.91 3.12
N ASP A 431 15.79 10.18 2.12
CA ASP A 431 14.35 9.98 1.93
C ASP A 431 13.79 8.97 2.96
N LEU A 432 14.59 7.98 3.37
CA LEU A 432 14.24 7.07 4.48
C LEU A 432 14.12 7.82 5.81
N ALA A 433 15.00 8.78 6.07
CA ALA A 433 14.94 9.64 7.25
C ALA A 433 13.61 10.37 7.40
N VAL A 434 12.99 10.66 6.27
CA VAL A 434 11.70 11.31 6.21
C VAL A 434 10.54 10.32 6.33
N SER A 435 10.71 9.19 5.68
CA SER A 435 9.66 8.20 5.44
C SER A 435 9.45 7.26 6.62
N TRP A 436 10.48 6.98 7.40
CA TRP A 436 10.47 5.95 8.42
C TRP A 436 11.12 6.44 9.73
N PRO A 437 10.41 7.27 10.51
CA PRO A 437 10.90 7.69 11.84
C PRO A 437 10.86 6.55 12.86
N SER A 438 10.00 5.55 12.63
CA SER A 438 9.91 4.33 13.43
C SER A 438 9.36 3.16 12.62
N GLY A 439 9.64 1.94 13.05
CA GLY A 439 9.17 0.71 12.40
C GLY A 439 9.93 -0.52 12.90
N GLY A 440 9.69 -1.66 12.28
CA GLY A 440 10.44 -2.89 12.47
C GLY A 440 11.60 -2.96 11.49
N LEU A 441 12.64 -3.71 11.85
CA LEU A 441 13.71 -4.10 10.93
C LEU A 441 13.58 -5.58 10.67
N GLU A 442 13.23 -5.97 9.44
CA GLU A 442 13.07 -7.37 9.08
C GLU A 442 14.26 -7.84 8.26
N ASN A 443 14.84 -8.97 8.64
CA ASN A 443 16.01 -9.51 7.96
C ASN A 443 15.59 -10.24 6.68
N LEU A 444 16.24 -9.91 5.57
CA LEU A 444 15.90 -10.46 4.26
C LEU A 444 16.08 -11.98 4.19
N PHE A 445 17.11 -12.52 4.86
CA PHE A 445 17.41 -13.94 4.87
C PHE A 445 16.43 -14.75 5.71
N THR A 446 16.17 -14.31 6.95
CA THR A 446 15.39 -15.11 7.90
C THR A 446 13.89 -14.84 7.85
N GLY A 447 13.44 -13.68 7.31
CA GLY A 447 12.07 -13.17 7.47
C GLY A 447 11.76 -12.72 8.91
N GLN A 448 12.71 -12.85 9.83
CA GLN A 448 12.50 -12.51 11.22
C GLN A 448 12.77 -11.02 11.47
N VAL A 449 12.02 -10.46 12.40
CA VAL A 449 12.17 -9.06 12.81
C VAL A 449 13.20 -8.94 13.91
N LEU A 450 13.92 -7.82 13.91
CA LEU A 450 14.80 -7.39 14.99
C LEU A 450 13.96 -7.25 16.25
N ASN A 451 14.32 -8.00 17.28
CA ASN A 451 13.54 -8.13 18.49
C ASN A 451 14.41 -7.87 19.71
N GLN A 452 13.90 -7.09 20.64
CA GLN A 452 14.44 -7.01 21.98
C GLN A 452 13.88 -8.16 22.83
N SER A 453 14.75 -8.90 23.50
CA SER A 453 14.34 -9.90 24.48
C SER A 453 14.68 -9.42 25.89
N ASP A 454 13.67 -9.44 26.76
CA ASP A 454 13.84 -9.26 28.20
C ASP A 454 14.08 -10.62 28.84
N ASN A 455 15.35 -11.05 28.89
CA ASN A 455 15.71 -12.24 29.63
C ASN A 455 16.39 -11.86 30.96
N LYS A 456 16.49 -12.82 31.89
CA LYS A 456 17.08 -12.59 33.23
C LYS A 456 18.57 -12.18 33.19
N ALA A 457 19.25 -12.29 32.05
CA ALA A 457 20.65 -11.93 31.88
C ALA A 457 20.87 -10.48 31.42
N GLY A 458 19.80 -9.77 31.05
CA GLY A 458 19.85 -8.39 30.58
C GLY A 458 18.97 -8.18 29.34
N PRO A 459 18.80 -6.93 28.88
CA PRO A 459 18.27 -6.68 27.56
C PRO A 459 19.24 -7.31 26.54
N HIS A 460 18.69 -8.07 25.61
CA HIS A 460 19.45 -8.66 24.51
C HIS A 460 18.74 -8.39 23.18
N VAL A 461 19.50 -8.13 22.13
CA VAL A 461 18.96 -8.03 20.77
C VAL A 461 19.10 -9.36 20.04
N GLY A 462 17.99 -9.82 19.48
CA GLY A 462 17.93 -11.01 18.64
C GLY A 462 17.06 -10.77 17.42
N ILE A 463 16.79 -11.85 16.71
CA ILE A 463 15.73 -11.91 15.70
C ILE A 463 14.68 -12.89 16.18
N GLY A 464 13.42 -12.63 15.87
CA GLY A 464 12.32 -13.52 16.16
C GLY A 464 11.18 -13.34 15.16
N HIS A 465 10.24 -14.27 15.18
CA HIS A 465 8.99 -14.07 14.45
C HIS A 465 8.29 -12.83 14.97
N ARG A 466 7.55 -12.19 14.07
CA ARG A 466 6.64 -11.10 14.44
C ARG A 466 5.65 -11.67 15.46
N ASP A 467 5.73 -11.26 16.73
CA ASP A 467 4.73 -11.64 17.73
C ASP A 467 3.75 -10.47 17.85
N PRO A 468 2.54 -10.61 17.32
CA PRO A 468 1.55 -9.55 17.37
C PRO A 468 0.92 -9.37 18.76
N ARG A 469 1.18 -10.28 19.70
CA ARG A 469 0.70 -10.24 21.09
C ARG A 469 1.76 -9.75 22.07
N ASP A 470 3.05 -9.87 21.74
CA ASP A 470 4.06 -9.13 22.50
C ASP A 470 3.82 -7.64 22.27
N SER A 471 4.13 -6.83 23.29
CA SER A 471 4.04 -5.39 23.17
C SER A 471 4.76 -5.01 21.88
N THR A 472 4.03 -4.36 20.98
CA THR A 472 4.52 -3.93 19.67
C THR A 472 5.79 -3.08 19.78
N GLU A 473 6.09 -2.62 20.99
CA GLU A 473 7.28 -1.89 21.41
C GLU A 473 8.58 -2.70 21.38
N GLN A 474 8.58 -4.01 21.69
CA GLN A 474 9.82 -4.85 21.65
C GLN A 474 10.38 -5.06 20.24
N GLN A 475 9.49 -5.05 19.25
CA GLN A 475 9.82 -5.19 17.82
C GLN A 475 9.77 -3.85 17.09
N SER A 476 9.55 -2.76 17.83
CA SER A 476 9.48 -1.41 17.28
C SER A 476 10.72 -0.62 17.63
N TRP A 477 11.26 0.03 16.59
CA TRP A 477 12.49 0.77 16.65
C TRP A 477 12.23 2.19 16.16
N ARG A 478 12.83 3.17 16.83
CA ARG A 478 12.91 4.56 16.38
C ARG A 478 14.25 4.79 15.70
N PHE A 479 14.20 5.53 14.61
CA PHE A 479 15.37 5.82 13.79
C PHE A 479 15.74 7.30 14.00
N ASP A 480 16.71 7.57 14.88
CA ASP A 480 17.22 8.92 15.07
C ASP A 480 18.27 9.21 14.00
N TRP A 481 17.85 9.90 12.93
CA TRP A 481 18.73 10.20 11.81
C TRP A 481 19.75 11.30 12.15
N LEU A 482 21.02 10.99 11.94
CA LEU A 482 22.18 11.84 12.22
C LEU A 482 22.76 12.37 10.90
N GLY A 483 22.02 13.27 10.25
CA GLY A 483 22.35 13.76 8.91
C GLY A 483 21.63 12.96 7.83
N ASN A 484 22.28 12.76 6.68
CA ASN A 484 21.61 12.20 5.49
C ASN A 484 21.73 10.68 5.38
N ASP A 485 22.75 10.06 6.00
CA ASP A 485 23.08 8.65 5.78
C ASP A 485 23.47 7.89 7.05
N GLN A 486 23.33 8.50 8.24
CA GLN A 486 23.59 7.84 9.51
C GLN A 486 22.33 7.81 10.36
N VAL A 487 22.18 6.74 11.13
CA VAL A 487 21.04 6.51 12.01
C VAL A 487 21.51 5.93 13.33
N ARG A 488 20.82 6.31 14.39
CA ARG A 488 20.83 5.59 15.67
C ARG A 488 19.52 4.82 15.78
N VAL A 489 19.61 3.51 16.00
CA VAL A 489 18.44 2.63 16.10
C VAL A 489 18.11 2.47 17.57
N ARG A 490 16.98 3.03 18.00
CA ARG A 490 16.56 3.06 19.41
C ARG A 490 15.36 2.16 19.64
N SER A 491 15.39 1.31 20.67
CA SER A 491 14.23 0.54 21.11
C SER A 491 13.08 1.48 21.51
N ALA A 492 11.88 1.21 21.01
CA ALA A 492 10.69 1.98 21.38
C ALA A 492 10.25 1.71 22.83
N GLU A 493 10.53 0.53 23.38
CA GLU A 493 10.14 0.12 24.73
C GLU A 493 11.11 0.67 25.79
N GLN A 494 12.40 0.46 25.59
CA GLN A 494 13.42 0.76 26.61
C GLN A 494 14.11 2.11 26.41
N GLU A 495 13.91 2.78 25.27
CA GLU A 495 14.63 3.99 24.86
C GLU A 495 16.17 3.83 24.92
N THR A 496 16.65 2.60 24.74
CA THR A 496 18.06 2.22 24.61
C THR A 496 18.43 2.05 23.14
N CYS A 497 19.72 2.18 22.81
CA CYS A 497 20.20 2.19 21.45
C CYS A 497 20.97 0.92 21.11
N LEU A 498 20.80 0.48 19.86
CA LEU A 498 21.53 -0.63 19.26
C LEU A 498 23.02 -0.29 19.19
N GLN A 499 23.80 -0.97 20.02
CA GLN A 499 25.23 -0.75 20.21
C GLN A 499 26.04 -1.99 19.84
N GLN A 500 27.13 -1.76 19.13
CA GLN A 500 28.15 -2.76 18.88
C GLN A 500 28.93 -3.09 20.17
N GLN A 501 29.00 -4.37 20.54
CA GLN A 501 29.73 -4.84 21.72
C GLN A 501 31.09 -5.46 21.34
N PHE A 502 31.95 -5.67 22.33
CA PHE A 502 33.20 -6.40 22.14
C PHE A 502 32.90 -7.86 21.70
N GLN A 503 33.73 -8.41 20.80
CA GLN A 503 33.62 -9.80 20.27
C GLN A 503 32.52 -10.09 19.25
N GLY A 504 32.07 -9.12 18.45
CA GLY A 504 31.14 -9.42 17.34
C GLY A 504 29.65 -9.31 17.70
N LEU A 505 29.31 -9.10 18.98
CA LEU A 505 27.92 -9.02 19.42
C LEU A 505 27.34 -7.62 19.18
N VAL A 506 26.02 -7.56 19.09
CA VAL A 506 25.24 -6.31 19.07
C VAL A 506 24.19 -6.41 20.16
N ASP A 507 24.06 -5.38 20.98
CA ASP A 507 23.14 -5.37 22.11
C ASP A 507 22.59 -3.96 22.38
N LEU A 508 21.74 -3.80 23.40
CA LEU A 508 21.18 -2.51 23.80
C LEU A 508 22.00 -1.84 24.90
N ALA A 509 22.22 -0.54 24.75
CA ALA A 509 22.86 0.31 25.75
C ALA A 509 22.17 1.68 25.86
N PRO A 510 22.36 2.44 26.96
CA PRO A 510 21.84 3.79 27.04
C PRO A 510 22.35 4.66 25.89
N CYS A 511 21.43 5.30 25.17
CA CYS A 511 21.79 6.13 24.02
C CYS A 511 22.74 7.28 24.39
N GLY A 512 23.91 7.31 23.75
CA GLY A 512 24.91 8.36 23.83
C GLY A 512 25.28 8.88 22.44
N ASP A 513 26.48 9.45 22.31
CA ASP A 513 27.01 9.95 21.03
C ASP A 513 28.22 9.14 20.56
N ALA A 514 28.41 7.93 21.09
CA ALA A 514 29.52 7.06 20.72
C ALA A 514 29.36 6.55 19.28
N ASN A 515 30.48 6.17 18.65
CA ASN A 515 30.48 5.71 17.25
C ASN A 515 29.91 4.30 17.10
N ASP A 516 30.01 3.48 18.14
CA ASP A 516 29.52 2.09 18.21
C ASP A 516 27.99 1.99 18.33
N GLU A 517 27.30 3.12 18.49
CA GLU A 517 25.83 3.23 18.47
C GLU A 517 25.30 3.86 17.16
N ARG A 518 26.20 4.23 16.24
CA ARG A 518 25.85 4.89 14.97
C ARG A 518 26.03 3.94 13.81
N TRP A 519 25.04 3.94 12.93
CA TRP A 519 24.99 3.05 11.77
C TRP A 519 24.85 3.89 10.51
N GLN A 520 25.80 3.74 9.59
CA GLN A 520 25.67 4.23 8.23
C GLN A 520 24.67 3.36 7.47
N VAL A 521 23.63 3.99 6.91
CA VAL A 521 22.60 3.34 6.10
C VAL A 521 23.09 3.26 4.66
N ARG A 522 23.23 2.03 4.16
CA ARG A 522 23.60 1.76 2.77
C ARG A 522 22.44 1.09 2.07
N MET A 523 21.84 1.78 1.10
CA MET A 523 20.79 1.18 0.29
C MET A 523 21.40 0.13 -0.64
N VAL A 524 20.81 -1.06 -0.62
CA VAL A 524 21.18 -2.17 -1.52
C VAL A 524 20.06 -2.51 -2.50
N GLY A 525 18.85 -1.97 -2.30
CA GLY A 525 17.74 -2.02 -3.26
C GLY A 525 16.67 -0.96 -2.98
N GLU A 526 15.47 -1.14 -3.55
CA GLU A 526 14.37 -0.16 -3.50
C GLU A 526 13.95 0.19 -2.05
N ASP A 527 13.81 -0.82 -1.19
CA ASP A 527 13.49 -0.65 0.24
C ASP A 527 14.42 -1.49 1.15
N MET A 528 15.56 -1.93 0.61
CA MET A 528 16.52 -2.78 1.31
C MET A 528 17.77 -1.98 1.68
N LEU A 529 18.22 -2.17 2.90
CA LEU A 529 19.35 -1.47 3.48
C LEU A 529 20.29 -2.41 4.24
N GLN A 530 21.55 -2.00 4.32
CA GLN A 530 22.52 -2.50 5.27
C GLN A 530 22.80 -1.41 6.30
N LEU A 531 22.95 -1.82 7.56
CA LEU A 531 23.39 -0.95 8.65
C LEU A 531 24.85 -1.24 8.91
N ALA A 532 25.75 -0.38 8.39
CA ALA A 532 27.18 -0.48 8.60
C ALA A 532 27.59 0.35 9.82
N SER A 533 28.21 -0.24 10.82
CA SER A 533 28.72 0.48 12.00
C SER A 533 29.67 1.60 11.58
N VAL A 534 29.52 2.77 12.18
CA VAL A 534 30.45 3.88 11.99
C VAL A 534 31.78 3.62 12.71
N ASP A 535 31.77 2.76 13.73
CA ASP A 535 33.00 2.30 14.39
C ASP A 535 33.64 1.16 13.57
N MET A 536 34.86 1.40 13.09
CA MET A 536 35.58 0.42 12.27
C MET A 536 36.22 -0.64 13.16
N VAL A 537 35.98 -1.91 12.85
CA VAL A 537 36.64 -3.05 13.50
C VAL A 537 37.78 -3.51 12.60
N ASP A 538 39.00 -3.51 13.13
CA ASP A 538 40.20 -3.94 12.39
C ASP A 538 40.43 -3.21 11.05
N GLY A 539 39.88 -1.99 10.91
CA GLY A 539 40.02 -1.16 9.71
C GLY A 539 38.94 -1.35 8.65
N ASP A 540 37.95 -2.22 8.89
CA ASP A 540 36.82 -2.47 8.00
C ASP A 540 35.48 -2.09 8.66
N TYR A 541 34.49 -1.80 7.82
CA TYR A 541 33.10 -1.61 8.26
C TYR A 541 32.47 -2.97 8.60
N ALA A 542 31.86 -3.06 9.79
CA ALA A 542 31.04 -4.20 10.17
C ALA A 542 29.56 -3.88 9.97
N CYS A 543 28.84 -4.78 9.30
CA CYS A 543 27.41 -4.65 9.04
C CYS A 543 26.60 -5.45 10.07
N LEU A 544 25.43 -4.91 10.43
CA LEU A 544 24.45 -5.61 11.25
C LEU A 544 24.00 -6.89 10.52
N SER A 545 24.13 -8.02 11.18
CA SER A 545 23.99 -9.35 10.61
C SER A 545 23.07 -10.20 11.49
N ALA A 546 22.09 -10.84 10.87
CA ALA A 546 21.23 -11.82 11.51
C ALA A 546 21.83 -13.22 11.33
N THR A 547 21.96 -13.97 12.43
CA THR A 547 22.33 -15.39 12.36
C THR A 547 21.20 -16.23 12.94
N PRO A 548 20.51 -17.05 12.13
CA PRO A 548 19.46 -17.93 12.62
C PRO A 548 20.05 -18.99 13.57
N ASP A 549 19.33 -19.32 14.64
CA ASP A 549 19.67 -20.50 15.44
C ASP A 549 19.15 -21.75 14.74
N GLU A 550 20.06 -22.59 14.23
CA GLU A 550 19.71 -23.86 13.57
C GLU A 550 18.91 -24.81 14.48
N ARG A 551 18.98 -24.65 15.80
CA ARG A 551 18.28 -25.50 16.79
C ARG A 551 16.93 -24.93 17.20
N LEU A 552 16.81 -23.62 17.19
CA LEU A 552 15.61 -22.89 17.57
C LEU A 552 15.16 -22.06 16.37
N PRO A 553 14.42 -22.68 15.44
CA PRO A 553 14.04 -22.05 14.18
C PRO A 553 13.31 -20.71 14.30
N ASP A 554 12.81 -20.40 15.49
CA ASP A 554 11.98 -19.24 15.80
C ASP A 554 12.77 -18.11 16.48
N THR A 555 14.08 -18.32 16.69
CA THR A 555 14.98 -17.35 17.31
C THR A 555 16.33 -17.32 16.58
N GLY A 556 17.00 -16.18 16.65
CA GLY A 556 18.38 -16.06 16.24
C GLY A 556 19.06 -14.93 17.01
N PHE A 557 20.36 -14.82 16.84
CA PHE A 557 21.12 -13.73 17.44
C PHE A 557 21.52 -12.71 16.38
N VAL A 558 21.73 -11.49 16.84
CA VAL A 558 22.19 -10.39 16.01
C VAL A 558 23.65 -10.11 16.37
N ALA A 559 24.45 -9.99 15.33
CA ALA A 559 25.88 -9.77 15.43
C ALA A 559 26.29 -8.68 14.44
N HIS A 560 27.55 -8.30 14.48
CA HIS A 560 28.17 -7.56 13.40
C HIS A 560 29.21 -8.45 12.71
N SER A 561 29.28 -8.38 11.39
CA SER A 561 30.25 -9.10 10.58
C SER A 561 30.78 -8.19 9.47
N PRO A 562 31.96 -8.43 8.88
CA PRO A 562 32.49 -7.58 7.81
C PRO A 562 31.46 -7.39 6.69
N CYS A 563 31.22 -6.15 6.27
CA CYS A 563 30.18 -5.85 5.28
C CYS A 563 30.42 -6.56 3.94
N GLN A 564 29.41 -7.27 3.46
CA GLN A 564 29.37 -7.95 2.18
C GLN A 564 28.18 -7.43 1.38
N GLY A 565 28.43 -6.83 0.21
CA GLY A 565 27.44 -5.98 -0.47
C GLY A 565 26.09 -6.63 -0.79
N ASN A 566 26.04 -7.95 -0.99
CA ASN A 566 24.82 -8.68 -1.36
C ASN A 566 24.50 -9.83 -0.39
N ASP A 567 25.00 -9.78 0.85
CA ASP A 567 24.70 -10.82 1.83
C ASP A 567 23.28 -10.60 2.41
N PRO A 568 22.32 -11.51 2.15
CA PRO A 568 20.95 -11.35 2.65
C PRO A 568 20.88 -11.44 4.18
N THR A 569 21.87 -12.03 4.85
CA THR A 569 21.94 -12.04 6.32
C THR A 569 22.29 -10.66 6.89
N GLN A 570 22.92 -9.80 6.10
CA GLN A 570 23.26 -8.42 6.44
C GLN A 570 22.29 -7.40 5.86
N THR A 571 21.30 -7.87 5.09
CA THR A 571 20.32 -7.03 4.41
C THR A 571 19.02 -7.02 5.18
N TRP A 572 18.51 -5.83 5.41
CA TRP A 572 17.31 -5.57 6.18
C TRP A 572 16.36 -4.74 5.33
N PHE A 573 15.07 -4.82 5.62
CA PHE A 573 14.10 -3.86 5.10
C PHE A 573 13.25 -3.32 6.24
N LEU A 574 12.75 -2.10 6.05
CA LEU A 574 11.88 -1.44 7.01
C LEU A 574 10.51 -2.08 6.88
N SER A 575 10.06 -2.72 7.96
CA SER A 575 8.75 -3.35 8.01
C SER A 575 7.83 -2.54 8.92
N PRO A 576 6.53 -2.45 8.64
CA PRO A 576 5.61 -1.78 9.55
C PRO A 576 5.61 -2.48 10.91
N THR A 577 5.59 -1.73 12.00
CA THR A 577 5.23 -2.29 13.31
C THR A 577 3.73 -2.29 13.41
N VAL A 578 3.14 -3.46 13.68
CA VAL A 578 1.69 -3.58 13.75
C VAL A 578 1.24 -3.06 15.11
N SER A 579 1.00 -1.75 15.25
CA SER A 579 0.59 -1.21 16.55
C SER A 579 -0.76 -1.83 16.98
N ALA A 580 -0.91 -2.10 18.27
CA ALA A 580 -2.18 -2.59 18.83
C ALA A 580 -3.30 -1.55 18.63
N ASP A 581 -2.94 -0.27 18.59
CA ASP A 581 -3.87 0.85 18.40
C ASP A 581 -4.43 0.89 16.97
N GLU A 582 -3.59 0.69 15.93
CA GLU A 582 -4.07 0.56 14.55
C GLU A 582 -5.09 -0.58 14.41
N ARG A 583 -4.90 -1.69 15.14
CA ARG A 583 -5.79 -2.86 15.08
C ARG A 583 -7.11 -2.67 15.83
N ASN A 584 -7.11 -1.93 16.94
CA ASN A 584 -8.32 -1.70 17.73
C ASN A 584 -9.34 -0.80 17.00
N ASP A 585 -8.86 0.11 16.16
CA ASP A 585 -9.74 0.95 15.32
C ASP A 585 -10.36 0.18 14.14
N GLN A 586 -9.86 -1.04 13.84
CA GLN A 586 -10.20 -1.81 12.64
C GLN A 586 -11.04 -3.07 12.91
N ALA A 587 -11.25 -3.45 14.18
CA ALA A 587 -12.09 -4.60 14.50
C ALA A 587 -13.52 -4.32 13.96
N PRO A 588 -14.06 -5.16 13.05
CA PRO A 588 -15.42 -4.96 12.58
C PRO A 588 -16.32 -5.00 13.80
N SER A 589 -17.03 -3.90 14.05
CA SER A 589 -18.13 -3.91 15.00
C SER A 589 -19.09 -4.98 14.51
N VAL A 590 -19.05 -6.16 15.15
CA VAL A 590 -20.03 -7.21 14.90
C VAL A 590 -21.37 -6.51 15.09
N PRO A 591 -22.23 -6.44 14.05
CA PRO A 591 -23.50 -5.77 14.17
C PRO A 591 -24.19 -6.42 15.36
N THR A 592 -24.37 -5.65 16.44
CA THR A 592 -25.24 -6.10 17.52
C THR A 592 -26.57 -6.31 16.84
N ARG A 593 -26.94 -7.58 16.73
CA ARG A 593 -28.18 -8.01 16.10
C ARG A 593 -29.26 -7.07 16.64
N PRO A 594 -29.95 -6.26 15.80
CA PRO A 594 -30.93 -5.34 16.33
C PRO A 594 -31.89 -6.17 17.16
N SER A 595 -32.06 -5.79 18.42
CA SER A 595 -33.09 -6.31 19.28
C SER A 595 -34.41 -5.94 18.63
N GLY A 596 -34.84 -6.78 17.68
CA GLY A 596 -36.13 -6.64 17.03
C GLY A 596 -37.22 -6.62 18.09
N PRO A 597 -38.31 -5.88 17.87
CA PRO A 597 -39.46 -5.94 18.76
C PRO A 597 -39.91 -7.40 18.87
N ALA A 598 -40.17 -7.84 20.10
CA ALA A 598 -40.66 -9.18 20.40
C ALA A 598 -41.76 -9.57 19.41
N ALA A 599 -41.58 -10.69 18.71
CA ALA A 599 -42.58 -11.23 17.82
C ALA A 599 -43.91 -11.40 18.60
N PRO A 600 -45.07 -11.01 18.04
CA PRO A 600 -46.35 -11.28 18.67
C PRO A 600 -46.53 -12.79 18.77
N ALA A 601 -46.96 -13.23 19.96
CA ALA A 601 -47.24 -14.62 20.26
C ALA A 601 -48.13 -15.25 19.17
N THR A 602 -47.63 -16.31 18.55
CA THR A 602 -48.41 -17.16 17.65
C THR A 602 -49.46 -17.91 18.48
N PRO A 603 -50.71 -18.03 18.01
CA PRO A 603 -51.74 -18.78 18.72
C PRO A 603 -51.42 -20.28 18.67
N GLU A 604 -51.47 -20.92 19.84
CA GLU A 604 -51.34 -22.36 20.02
C GLU A 604 -52.29 -23.12 19.08
N MET A 605 -51.73 -24.00 18.25
CA MET A 605 -52.49 -25.07 17.60
C MET A 605 -52.45 -26.33 18.48
N PRO A 606 -53.54 -27.11 18.53
CA PRO A 606 -53.67 -28.25 19.42
C PRO A 606 -52.79 -29.43 18.98
N ALA A 607 -52.23 -30.13 19.97
CA ALA A 607 -51.40 -31.31 19.80
C ALA A 607 -52.10 -32.43 19.03
N GLY A 608 -51.48 -32.87 17.93
CA GLY A 608 -51.78 -34.14 17.25
C GLY A 608 -51.15 -35.34 17.97
N PRO A 609 -51.64 -36.58 17.70
CA PRO A 609 -51.29 -37.75 18.48
C PRO A 609 -49.89 -38.30 18.12
N ALA A 610 -49.27 -38.94 19.11
CA ALA A 610 -47.93 -39.51 19.08
C ALA A 610 -47.76 -40.63 18.04
N GLU A 611 -46.64 -40.58 17.31
CA GLU A 611 -46.11 -41.69 16.51
C GLU A 611 -45.32 -42.70 17.37
N PRO A 612 -45.23 -43.98 16.95
CA PRO A 612 -44.71 -45.07 17.77
C PRO A 612 -43.18 -45.22 17.68
N GLU A 613 -42.60 -45.71 18.79
CA GLU A 613 -41.19 -46.03 18.98
C GLU A 613 -40.66 -47.07 17.96
N ALA A 614 -39.45 -46.80 17.44
CA ALA A 614 -38.67 -47.73 16.64
C ALA A 614 -37.90 -48.74 17.52
N PRO A 615 -37.71 -50.00 17.09
CA PRO A 615 -37.07 -51.04 17.90
C PRO A 615 -35.54 -50.96 17.87
N ALA A 616 -34.93 -51.29 19.01
CA ALA A 616 -33.49 -51.41 19.21
C ALA A 616 -32.87 -52.56 18.40
N GLY A 617 -31.74 -52.29 17.76
CA GLY A 617 -30.89 -53.29 17.09
C GLY A 617 -30.01 -54.07 18.07
N PRO A 618 -29.50 -55.25 17.69
CA PRO A 618 -28.85 -56.19 18.61
C PRO A 618 -27.35 -55.90 18.80
N GLN A 619 -26.87 -56.16 20.01
CA GLN A 619 -25.46 -56.20 20.39
C GLN A 619 -24.78 -57.44 19.81
N GLU A 620 -23.63 -57.26 19.16
CA GLU A 620 -22.68 -58.34 18.84
C GLU A 620 -21.75 -58.59 20.05
N GLU A 621 -21.81 -59.81 20.59
CA GLU A 621 -20.75 -60.43 21.39
C GLU A 621 -19.59 -60.87 20.48
N ARG A 622 -18.35 -60.61 20.91
CA ARG A 622 -17.17 -61.34 20.43
C ARG A 622 -16.41 -61.96 21.59
N LEU A 623 -16.22 -63.27 21.46
CA LEU A 623 -15.15 -64.08 22.06
C LEU A 623 -13.79 -63.70 21.48
#